data_AF-A0A6G4WP89-F1
#
_entry.id   AF-A0A6G4WP89-F1
#
_cell.length_a   1.000
_cell.length_b   1.000
_cell.length_c   1.000
_cell.angle_alpha   90.00
_cell.angle_beta   90.00
_cell.angle_gamma   90.00
#
_symmetry.space_group_name_H-M   'P 1'
#
loop_
_entity.id
_entity.type
_entity.pdbx_description
1 polymer ?
#
loop_
_entity_poly.entity_id
_entity_poly.type
_entity_poly.pdbx_seq_one_letter_code
_entity_poly.pdbx_strand_id
1 'polypeptide(L)'
;MTTRPDRLSEIARSLNRREWLPTVEEVELGSAFFQQAKAMEEQHPDFPPGPERGDRLHVENLTVLARFVENAHDELVPQRRDRLPASPMIELVELYISGAQPLLLHAKRMRAAWHSATLPEPATHEIAREAWRLSVTQQQAEANLRYWNAVGWEEEHDPYARWDNPHPAWARLATIGSTMMAAVTGDVDY
;
A
#
# COMPACT_ATOMS: atom_id res chain seq x y z
N MET A 1 -7.92 15.37 31.53
CA MET A 1 -6.69 14.79 30.98
C MET A 1 -6.43 15.47 29.65
N THR A 2 -5.39 16.29 29.55
CA THR A 2 -4.96 16.91 28.29
C THR A 2 -4.32 15.83 27.42
N THR A 3 -5.05 15.38 26.40
CA THR A 3 -4.53 14.49 25.36
C THR A 3 -3.37 15.21 24.67
N ARG A 4 -2.18 14.62 24.73
CA ARG A 4 -1.01 15.10 23.97
C ARG A 4 -1.41 15.17 22.49
N PRO A 5 -1.09 16.22 21.74
CA PRO A 5 -1.36 16.25 20.31
C PRO A 5 -0.72 15.05 19.62
N ASP A 6 -1.42 14.41 18.67
CA ASP A 6 -0.81 13.39 17.81
C ASP A 6 0.33 14.04 17.03
N ARG A 7 1.51 13.41 17.05
CA ARG A 7 2.74 13.97 16.49
C ARG A 7 2.62 14.23 14.99
N LEU A 8 1.88 13.38 14.27
CA LEU A 8 1.50 13.60 12.88
C LEU A 8 0.79 14.94 12.68
N SER A 9 -0.17 15.27 13.55
CA SER A 9 -0.90 16.54 13.48
C SER A 9 -0.02 17.76 13.77
N GLU A 10 1.04 17.60 14.57
CA GLU A 10 2.01 18.68 14.79
C GLU A 10 2.85 18.93 13.55
N ILE A 11 3.37 17.86 12.91
CA ILE A 11 4.17 17.96 11.69
C ILE A 11 3.33 18.56 10.55
N ALA A 12 2.13 18.05 10.32
CA ALA A 12 1.22 18.55 9.29
C ALA A 12 0.86 20.02 9.52
N ARG A 13 0.60 20.43 10.77
CA ARG A 13 0.31 21.83 11.09
C ARG A 13 1.52 22.73 10.85
N SER A 14 2.71 22.27 11.20
CA SER A 14 3.97 23.00 10.97
C SER A 14 4.19 23.23 9.47
N LEU A 15 3.95 22.20 8.65
CA LEU A 15 4.01 22.30 7.20
C LEU A 15 2.99 23.33 6.65
N ASN A 16 1.72 23.22 7.04
CA ASN A 16 0.66 24.13 6.57
C ASN A 16 0.90 25.59 6.98
N ARG A 17 1.49 25.81 8.16
CA ARG A 17 1.86 27.14 8.65
C ARG A 17 3.18 27.67 8.09
N ARG A 18 3.86 26.87 7.26
CA ARG A 18 5.19 27.17 6.72
C ARG A 18 6.25 27.36 7.82
N GLU A 19 6.03 26.76 8.99
CA GLU A 19 6.99 26.70 10.09
C GLU A 19 8.07 25.63 9.82
N TRP A 20 7.68 24.55 9.14
CA TRP A 20 8.60 23.62 8.50
C TRP A 20 8.60 23.88 7.00
N LEU A 21 9.78 24.22 6.47
CA LEU A 21 10.06 24.34 5.04
C LEU A 21 10.97 23.17 4.65
N PRO A 22 10.43 22.13 3.97
CA PRO A 22 11.22 20.95 3.60
C PRO A 22 12.51 21.33 2.86
N THR A 23 13.64 20.79 3.31
CA THR A 23 14.91 20.99 2.59
C THR A 23 14.97 20.15 1.32
N VAL A 24 15.95 20.42 0.45
CA VAL A 24 16.16 19.63 -0.77
C VAL A 24 16.34 18.16 -0.44
N GLU A 25 17.13 17.85 0.59
CA GLU A 25 17.38 16.49 1.05
C GLU A 25 16.12 15.80 1.61
N GLU A 26 15.23 16.55 2.29
CA GLU A 26 13.95 16.03 2.77
C GLU A 26 12.99 15.75 1.60
N VAL A 27 12.96 16.63 0.60
CA VAL A 27 12.19 16.41 -0.64
C VAL A 27 12.73 15.21 -1.41
N GLU A 28 14.05 15.04 -1.49
CA GLU A 28 14.68 13.87 -2.10
C GLU A 28 14.33 12.58 -1.36
N LEU A 29 14.33 12.59 -0.02
CA LEU A 29 13.90 11.44 0.78
C LEU A 29 12.43 11.09 0.53
N GLY A 30 11.52 12.07 0.60
CA GLY A 30 10.10 11.83 0.34
C GLY A 30 9.85 11.35 -1.09
N SER A 31 10.57 11.89 -2.08
CA SER A 31 10.50 11.44 -3.47
C SER A 31 10.99 10.00 -3.63
N ALA A 32 12.11 9.64 -2.99
CA ALA A 32 12.65 8.29 -3.01
C ALA A 32 11.66 7.28 -2.40
N PHE A 33 10.99 7.65 -1.30
CA PHE A 33 9.93 6.86 -0.68
C PHE A 33 8.81 6.54 -1.69
N PHE A 34 8.26 7.54 -2.38
CA PHE A 34 7.16 7.31 -3.34
C PHE A 34 7.61 6.60 -4.61
N GLN A 35 8.82 6.87 -5.10
CA GLN A 35 9.39 6.15 -6.24
C GLN A 35 9.56 4.67 -5.94
N GLN A 36 10.02 4.34 -4.72
CA GLN A 36 10.17 2.96 -4.27
C GLN A 36 8.81 2.28 -4.12
N ALA A 37 7.81 2.94 -3.50
CA ALA A 37 6.46 2.41 -3.39
C ALA A 37 5.89 2.07 -4.79
N LYS A 38 5.98 3.02 -5.73
CA LYS A 38 5.53 2.82 -7.11
C LYS A 38 6.27 1.68 -7.83
N ALA A 39 7.60 1.63 -7.70
CA ALA A 39 8.39 0.58 -8.34
C ALA A 39 8.02 -0.81 -7.81
N MET A 40 7.70 -0.92 -6.52
CA MET A 40 7.22 -2.17 -5.95
C MET A 40 5.86 -2.55 -6.50
N GLU A 41 4.91 -1.62 -6.49
CA GLU A 41 3.57 -1.79 -7.05
C GLU A 41 3.58 -2.29 -8.51
N GLU A 42 4.58 -1.94 -9.30
CA GLU A 42 4.72 -2.39 -10.70
C GLU A 42 5.31 -3.82 -10.83
N GLN A 43 5.83 -4.43 -9.75
CA GLN A 43 6.57 -5.70 -9.76
C GLN A 43 5.85 -6.84 -9.02
N HIS A 44 4.75 -7.36 -9.58
CA HIS A 44 3.97 -8.45 -8.96
C HIS A 44 3.53 -9.54 -9.95
N PRO A 45 4.42 -10.50 -10.31
CA PRO A 45 4.07 -11.59 -11.23
C PRO A 45 3.21 -12.70 -10.59
N ASP A 46 3.10 -12.75 -9.26
CA ASP A 46 2.54 -13.89 -8.54
C ASP A 46 1.02 -13.83 -8.31
N PHE A 47 0.36 -12.75 -8.72
CA PHE A 47 -1.08 -12.53 -8.55
C PHE A 47 -1.77 -12.43 -9.91
N PRO A 48 -2.98 -12.98 -10.08
CA PRO A 48 -3.74 -12.83 -11.31
C PRO A 48 -4.07 -11.35 -11.53
N PRO A 49 -3.87 -10.80 -12.74
CA PRO A 49 -4.17 -9.41 -13.03
C PRO A 49 -5.68 -9.17 -13.01
N GLY A 50 -6.10 -8.03 -12.47
CA GLY A 50 -7.50 -7.63 -12.49
C GLY A 50 -8.01 -7.20 -13.88
N PRO A 51 -9.34 -7.14 -14.07
CA PRO A 51 -9.97 -6.73 -15.33
C PRO A 51 -9.64 -5.28 -15.73
N GLU A 52 -9.58 -4.37 -14.76
CA GLU A 52 -9.25 -2.97 -14.98
C GLU A 52 -7.85 -2.62 -14.50
N ARG A 53 -7.32 -1.51 -15.03
CA ARG A 53 -6.02 -1.00 -14.62
C ARG A 53 -6.12 -0.47 -13.19
N GLY A 54 -5.52 -1.19 -12.25
CA GLY A 54 -5.50 -0.84 -10.82
C GLY A 54 -6.29 -1.81 -9.95
N ASP A 55 -7.06 -2.72 -10.56
CA ASP A 55 -7.70 -3.81 -9.84
C ASP A 55 -6.63 -4.74 -9.27
N ARG A 56 -6.60 -4.83 -7.95
CA ARG A 56 -5.64 -5.64 -7.20
C ARG A 56 -6.34 -6.38 -6.09
N LEU A 57 -5.79 -7.56 -5.79
CA LEU A 57 -6.24 -8.33 -4.64
C LEU A 57 -5.80 -7.64 -3.35
N HIS A 58 -6.54 -7.83 -2.26
CA HIS A 58 -6.16 -7.31 -0.97
C HIS A 58 -4.85 -7.91 -0.46
N VAL A 59 -4.66 -9.22 -0.64
CA VAL A 59 -3.43 -9.95 -0.30
C VAL A 59 -2.24 -9.46 -1.11
N GLU A 60 -2.46 -9.05 -2.35
CA GLU A 60 -1.44 -8.40 -3.18
C GLU A 60 -1.04 -7.09 -2.53
N ASN A 61 -1.98 -6.17 -2.31
CA ASN A 61 -1.73 -4.85 -1.69
C ASN A 61 -1.02 -4.95 -0.34
N LEU A 62 -1.42 -5.90 0.52
CA LEU A 62 -0.78 -6.17 1.80
C LEU A 62 0.64 -6.71 1.64
N THR A 63 0.88 -7.56 0.64
CA THR A 63 2.21 -8.08 0.32
C THR A 63 3.14 -6.99 -0.19
N VAL A 64 2.63 -6.07 -1.03
CA VAL A 64 3.38 -4.89 -1.48
C VAL A 64 3.76 -4.02 -0.29
N LEU A 65 2.78 -3.67 0.54
CA LEU A 65 2.98 -2.85 1.74
C LEU A 65 4.04 -3.45 2.66
N ALA A 66 3.99 -4.77 2.90
CA ALA A 66 4.94 -5.43 3.79
C ALA A 66 6.38 -5.33 3.28
N ARG A 67 6.61 -5.63 2.00
CA ARG A 67 7.94 -5.50 1.37
C ARG A 67 8.42 -4.04 1.38
N PHE A 68 7.51 -3.12 1.13
CA PHE A 68 7.82 -1.70 1.12
C PHE A 68 8.26 -1.21 2.51
N VAL A 69 7.51 -1.56 3.55
CA VAL A 69 7.82 -1.18 4.93
C VAL A 69 9.13 -1.81 5.41
N GLU A 70 9.38 -3.08 5.08
CA GLU A 70 10.66 -3.75 5.36
C GLU A 70 11.83 -2.99 4.72
N ASN A 71 11.77 -2.72 3.41
CA ASN A 71 12.86 -2.00 2.74
C ASN A 71 13.00 -0.54 3.23
N ALA A 72 11.90 0.14 3.55
CA ALA A 72 11.95 1.49 4.08
C ALA A 72 12.65 1.52 5.46
N HIS A 73 12.36 0.53 6.30
CA HIS A 73 12.97 0.37 7.62
C HIS A 73 14.45 -0.03 7.53
N ASP A 74 14.80 -0.99 6.68
CA ASP A 74 16.13 -1.59 6.64
C ASP A 74 17.12 -0.81 5.77
N GLU A 75 16.64 -0.10 4.75
CA GLU A 75 17.48 0.59 3.78
C GLU A 75 17.26 2.10 3.78
N LEU A 76 16.03 2.57 3.56
CA LEU A 76 15.76 3.98 3.29
C LEU A 76 16.07 4.88 4.50
N VAL A 77 15.56 4.53 5.69
CA VAL A 77 15.77 5.31 6.91
C VAL A 77 17.25 5.29 7.35
N PRO A 78 17.93 4.13 7.48
CA PRO A 78 19.32 4.09 7.91
C PRO A 78 20.28 4.87 7.01
N GLN A 79 20.07 4.85 5.69
CA GLN A 79 20.93 5.57 4.72
C GLN A 79 20.82 7.10 4.80
N ARG A 80 19.77 7.62 5.45
CA ARG A 80 19.42 9.05 5.44
C ARG A 80 19.45 9.67 6.83
N ARG A 81 19.29 8.88 7.89
CA ARG A 81 19.23 9.35 9.29
C ARG A 81 20.41 10.22 9.70
N ASP A 82 21.62 9.82 9.35
CA ASP A 82 22.85 10.55 9.74
C ASP A 82 22.98 11.90 9.02
N ARG A 83 22.35 12.03 7.84
CA ARG A 83 22.38 13.26 7.03
C ARG A 83 21.24 14.21 7.40
N LEU A 84 20.18 13.71 8.02
CA LEU A 84 18.97 14.44 8.35
C LEU A 84 18.59 14.28 9.83
N PRO A 85 19.44 14.73 10.77
CA PRO A 85 19.14 14.63 12.19
C PRO A 85 17.91 15.49 12.53
N ALA A 86 16.94 14.89 13.24
CA ALA A 86 15.69 15.54 13.66
C ALA A 86 14.80 16.07 12.51
N SER A 87 14.90 15.49 11.31
CA SER A 87 14.04 15.83 10.17
C SER A 87 12.58 15.38 10.40
N PRO A 88 11.59 16.28 10.23
CA PRO A 88 10.18 15.88 10.21
C PRO A 88 9.84 14.88 9.09
N MET A 89 10.57 14.90 7.95
CA MET A 89 10.39 13.90 6.90
C MET A 89 10.82 12.50 7.35
N ILE A 90 11.98 12.37 8.01
CA ILE A 90 12.40 11.09 8.61
C ILE A 90 11.35 10.61 9.61
N GLU A 91 10.85 11.51 10.45
CA GLU A 91 9.82 11.18 11.44
C GLU A 91 8.51 10.73 10.78
N LEU A 92 8.09 11.32 9.66
CA LEU A 92 6.93 10.86 8.89
C LEU A 92 7.13 9.46 8.31
N VAL A 93 8.33 9.14 7.80
CA VAL A 93 8.65 7.79 7.31
C VAL A 93 8.61 6.78 8.47
N GLU A 94 9.18 7.12 9.63
CA GLU A 94 9.13 6.28 10.83
C GLU A 94 7.68 6.10 11.36
N LEU A 95 6.86 7.15 11.30
CA LEU A 95 5.43 7.10 11.61
C LEU A 95 4.67 6.21 10.63
N TYR A 96 5.02 6.23 9.35
CA TYR A 96 4.43 5.33 8.34
C TYR A 96 4.76 3.88 8.64
N ILE A 97 6.05 3.57 8.87
CA ILE A 97 6.53 2.22 9.20
C ILE A 97 5.85 1.68 10.47
N SER A 98 5.78 2.49 11.53
CA SER A 98 5.13 2.10 12.79
C SER A 98 3.61 1.99 12.64
N GLY A 99 2.97 2.88 11.88
CA GLY A 99 1.55 2.83 11.56
C GLY A 99 1.15 1.60 10.75
N ALA A 100 2.07 1.03 9.97
CA ALA A 100 1.83 -0.16 9.17
C ALA A 100 1.92 -1.47 9.99
N GLN A 101 2.52 -1.48 11.18
CA GLN A 101 2.75 -2.69 11.97
C GLN A 101 1.49 -3.57 12.19
N PRO A 102 0.30 -3.02 12.49
CA PRO A 102 -0.91 -3.83 12.61
C PRO A 102 -1.28 -4.54 11.30
N LEU A 103 -0.97 -3.93 10.15
CA LEU A 103 -1.22 -4.49 8.82
C LEU A 103 -0.18 -5.55 8.45
N LEU A 104 1.06 -5.43 8.91
CA LEU A 104 2.13 -6.40 8.60
C LEU A 104 1.83 -7.79 9.15
N LEU A 105 1.29 -7.88 10.36
CA LEU A 105 0.88 -9.17 10.93
C LEU A 105 -0.27 -9.80 10.11
N HIS A 106 -1.20 -8.97 9.64
CA HIS A 106 -2.27 -9.41 8.76
C HIS A 106 -1.74 -9.87 7.41
N ALA A 107 -0.88 -9.06 6.77
CA ALA A 107 -0.21 -9.35 5.52
C ALA A 107 0.54 -10.68 5.57
N LYS A 108 1.30 -10.95 6.65
CA LYS A 108 2.02 -12.21 6.83
C LYS A 108 1.08 -13.42 6.84
N ARG A 109 -0.04 -13.34 7.56
CA ARG A 109 -1.03 -14.43 7.65
C ARG A 109 -1.70 -14.66 6.30
N MET A 110 -2.14 -13.59 5.65
CA MET A 110 -2.79 -13.66 4.33
C MET A 110 -1.85 -14.19 3.26
N ARG A 111 -0.61 -13.71 3.23
CA ARG A 111 0.42 -14.20 2.31
C ARG A 111 0.68 -15.68 2.52
N ALA A 112 0.82 -16.14 3.77
CA ALA A 112 1.03 -17.56 4.06
C ALA A 112 -0.17 -18.42 3.57
N ALA A 113 -1.39 -17.97 3.81
CA ALA A 113 -2.59 -18.65 3.32
C ALA A 113 -2.63 -18.71 1.79
N TRP A 114 -2.31 -17.59 1.12
CA TRP A 114 -2.26 -17.51 -0.35
C TRP A 114 -1.26 -18.48 -0.96
N HIS A 115 -0.06 -18.61 -0.39
CA HIS A 115 0.97 -19.53 -0.92
C HIS A 115 0.55 -21.01 -0.81
N SER A 116 -0.37 -21.33 0.10
CA SER A 116 -0.97 -22.67 0.22
C SER A 116 -2.29 -22.82 -0.54
N ALA A 117 -2.80 -21.75 -1.15
CA ALA A 117 -4.08 -21.77 -1.83
C ALA A 117 -3.98 -22.59 -3.13
N THR A 118 -5.00 -23.42 -3.36
CA THR A 118 -5.22 -24.05 -4.66
C THR A 118 -6.47 -23.41 -5.25
N LEU A 119 -6.28 -22.43 -6.11
CA LEU A 119 -7.39 -21.78 -6.80
C LEU A 119 -7.91 -22.69 -7.92
N PRO A 120 -9.23 -22.77 -8.14
CA PRO A 120 -9.78 -23.53 -9.25
C PRO A 120 -9.35 -22.90 -10.58
N GLU A 121 -8.86 -23.73 -11.50
CA GLU A 121 -8.58 -23.31 -12.88
C GLU A 121 -9.91 -23.19 -13.65
N PRO A 122 -10.12 -22.10 -14.42
CA PRO A 122 -11.32 -21.95 -15.22
C PRO A 122 -11.44 -23.04 -16.29
N ALA A 123 -12.62 -23.66 -16.40
CA ALA A 123 -12.85 -24.66 -17.44
C ALA A 123 -13.03 -24.02 -18.83
N THR A 124 -12.66 -24.73 -19.90
CA THR A 124 -12.71 -24.20 -21.29
C THR A 124 -14.09 -23.65 -21.68
N HIS A 125 -15.17 -24.29 -21.23
CA HIS A 125 -16.53 -23.84 -21.53
C HIS A 125 -16.91 -22.56 -20.78
N GLU A 126 -16.35 -22.34 -19.58
CA GLU A 126 -16.55 -21.12 -18.80
C GLU A 126 -15.81 -19.96 -19.45
N ILE A 127 -14.58 -20.19 -19.91
CA ILE A 127 -13.78 -19.22 -20.66
C ILE A 127 -14.52 -18.79 -21.92
N ALA A 128 -15.03 -19.74 -22.71
CA ALA A 128 -15.76 -19.44 -23.94
C ALA A 128 -17.06 -18.64 -23.67
N ARG A 129 -17.80 -19.02 -22.62
CA ARG A 129 -19.01 -18.30 -22.17
C ARG A 129 -18.68 -16.87 -21.74
N GLU A 130 -17.61 -16.69 -20.97
CA GLU A 130 -17.20 -15.38 -20.45
C GLU A 130 -16.65 -14.47 -21.56
N ALA A 131 -15.86 -15.02 -22.49
CA ALA A 131 -15.38 -14.31 -23.67
C ALA A 131 -16.55 -13.78 -24.53
N TRP A 132 -17.58 -14.61 -24.74
CA TRP A 132 -18.79 -14.19 -25.44
C TRP A 132 -19.56 -13.12 -24.65
N ARG A 133 -19.78 -13.34 -23.34
CA ARG A 133 -20.54 -12.43 -22.46
C ARG A 133 -19.94 -11.03 -22.41
N LEU A 134 -18.60 -10.94 -22.30
CA LEU A 134 -17.87 -9.68 -22.18
C LEU A 134 -17.39 -9.13 -23.53
N SER A 135 -17.58 -9.86 -24.63
CA SER A 135 -17.06 -9.50 -25.95
C SER A 135 -15.54 -9.26 -25.95
N VAL A 136 -14.80 -10.14 -25.27
CA VAL A 136 -13.33 -10.10 -25.14
C VAL A 136 -12.68 -11.36 -25.70
N THR A 137 -11.35 -11.37 -25.82
CA THR A 137 -10.62 -12.59 -26.23
C THR A 137 -10.73 -13.68 -25.17
N GLN A 138 -10.57 -14.96 -25.57
CA GLN A 138 -10.54 -16.08 -24.61
C GLN A 138 -9.42 -15.91 -23.56
N GLN A 139 -8.28 -15.34 -23.96
CA GLN A 139 -7.18 -15.05 -23.04
C GLN A 139 -7.57 -14.02 -21.97
N GLN A 140 -8.25 -12.93 -22.37
CA GLN A 140 -8.75 -11.94 -21.41
C GLN A 140 -9.84 -12.52 -20.50
N ALA A 141 -10.73 -13.34 -21.05
CA ALA A 141 -11.76 -14.02 -20.28
C ALA A 141 -11.15 -14.99 -19.25
N GLU A 142 -10.12 -15.76 -19.63
CA GLU A 142 -9.39 -16.63 -18.71
C GLU A 142 -8.71 -15.84 -17.58
N ALA A 143 -8.04 -14.73 -17.91
CA ALA A 143 -7.43 -13.86 -16.91
C ALA A 143 -8.46 -13.29 -15.93
N ASN A 144 -9.59 -12.79 -16.44
CA ASN A 144 -10.69 -12.29 -15.61
C ASN A 144 -11.25 -13.38 -14.69
N LEU A 145 -11.48 -14.59 -15.20
CA LEU A 145 -11.98 -15.70 -14.39
C LEU A 145 -10.99 -16.11 -13.30
N ARG A 146 -9.69 -16.14 -13.60
CA ARG A 146 -8.65 -16.38 -12.58
C ARG A 146 -8.64 -15.32 -11.50
N TYR A 147 -8.78 -14.04 -11.88
CA TYR A 147 -8.90 -12.95 -10.92
C TYR A 147 -10.14 -13.11 -10.04
N TRP A 148 -11.32 -13.37 -10.62
CA TRP A 148 -12.55 -13.55 -9.84
C TRP A 148 -12.53 -14.78 -8.94
N ASN A 149 -11.88 -15.88 -9.35
CA ASN A 149 -11.64 -17.02 -8.48
C ASN A 149 -10.75 -16.65 -7.29
N ALA A 150 -9.73 -15.81 -7.51
CA ALA A 150 -8.91 -15.29 -6.43
C ALA A 150 -9.68 -14.34 -5.49
N VAL A 151 -10.52 -13.45 -6.03
CA VAL A 151 -11.40 -12.59 -5.23
C VAL A 151 -12.33 -13.44 -4.35
N GLY A 152 -12.95 -14.49 -4.92
CA GLY A 152 -13.78 -15.41 -4.14
C GLY A 152 -13.00 -16.09 -3.02
N TRP A 153 -11.75 -16.47 -3.26
CA TRP A 153 -10.87 -17.00 -2.21
C TRP A 153 -10.60 -15.96 -1.11
N GLU A 154 -10.37 -14.68 -1.46
CA GLU A 154 -10.18 -13.60 -0.49
C GLU A 154 -11.42 -13.39 0.38
N GLU A 155 -12.61 -13.41 -0.21
CA GLU A 155 -13.87 -13.25 0.53
C GLU A 155 -14.10 -14.37 1.56
N GLU A 156 -13.69 -15.60 1.23
CA GLU A 156 -13.78 -16.75 2.15
C GLU A 156 -12.78 -16.66 3.32
N HIS A 157 -11.55 -16.21 3.05
CA HIS A 157 -10.44 -16.26 4.00
C HIS A 157 -10.28 -14.96 4.81
N ASP A 158 -10.62 -13.83 4.21
CA ASP A 158 -10.54 -12.49 4.79
C ASP A 158 -11.79 -11.66 4.47
N PRO A 159 -12.97 -12.10 4.96
CA PRO A 159 -14.22 -11.41 4.69
C PRO A 159 -14.15 -9.96 5.14
N TYR A 160 -14.72 -9.07 4.34
CA TYR A 160 -14.68 -7.61 4.56
C TYR A 160 -15.12 -7.19 5.98
N ALA A 161 -16.01 -7.94 6.63
CA ALA A 161 -16.41 -7.69 8.03
C ALA A 161 -15.24 -7.79 9.04
N ARG A 162 -14.11 -8.41 8.68
CA ARG A 162 -12.88 -8.44 9.49
C ARG A 162 -11.98 -7.21 9.26
N TRP A 163 -12.35 -6.35 8.31
CA TRP A 163 -11.59 -5.14 7.95
C TRP A 163 -11.82 -3.95 8.88
N ASP A 164 -12.76 -4.03 9.81
CA ASP A 164 -12.98 -3.01 10.85
C ASP A 164 -11.72 -2.71 11.68
N ASN A 165 -10.82 -3.69 11.79
CA ASN A 165 -9.56 -3.57 12.54
C ASN A 165 -8.39 -2.99 11.70
N PRO A 166 -8.14 -3.41 10.43
CA PRO A 166 -7.11 -2.79 9.59
C PRO A 166 -7.49 -1.44 8.98
N HIS A 167 -8.77 -1.11 8.81
CA HIS A 167 -9.20 0.13 8.14
C HIS A 167 -8.66 1.42 8.80
N PRO A 168 -8.67 1.57 10.15
CA PRO A 168 -8.04 2.73 10.80
C PRO A 168 -6.54 2.84 10.53
N ALA A 169 -5.82 1.72 10.41
CA ALA A 169 -4.40 1.73 10.11
C ALA A 169 -4.15 2.20 8.66
N TRP A 170 -4.93 1.70 7.69
CA TRP A 170 -4.89 2.19 6.31
C TRP A 170 -5.16 3.69 6.20
N ALA A 171 -6.20 4.19 6.88
CA ALA A 171 -6.51 5.62 6.91
C ALA A 171 -5.37 6.45 7.52
N ARG A 172 -4.72 5.95 8.57
CA ARG A 172 -3.53 6.59 9.17
C ARG A 172 -2.37 6.63 8.18
N LEU A 173 -2.07 5.52 7.50
CA LEU A 173 -1.02 5.48 6.46
C LEU A 173 -1.29 6.46 5.32
N ALA A 174 -2.54 6.54 4.85
CA ALA A 174 -2.95 7.50 3.83
C ALA A 174 -2.71 8.94 4.32
N THR A 175 -3.09 9.27 5.55
CA THR A 175 -2.88 10.61 6.12
C THR A 175 -1.39 10.98 6.22
N ILE A 176 -0.55 10.04 6.66
CA ILE A 176 0.91 10.23 6.72
C ILE A 176 1.47 10.41 5.31
N GLY A 177 1.06 9.57 4.37
CA GLY A 177 1.41 9.64 2.95
C GLY A 177 1.05 10.99 2.33
N SER A 178 -0.17 11.49 2.55
CA SER A 178 -0.60 12.80 2.07
C SER A 178 0.25 13.92 2.65
N THR A 179 0.61 13.85 3.94
CA THR A 179 1.48 14.86 4.57
C THR A 179 2.88 14.86 3.95
N MET A 180 3.46 13.68 3.68
CA MET A 180 4.75 13.56 2.97
C MET A 180 4.65 14.09 1.55
N MET A 181 3.55 13.79 0.83
CA MET A 181 3.34 14.26 -0.54
C MET A 181 3.22 15.78 -0.60
N ALA A 182 2.48 16.39 0.32
CA ALA A 182 2.39 17.84 0.46
C ALA A 182 3.78 18.46 0.70
N ALA A 183 4.60 17.86 1.56
CA ALA A 183 5.97 18.32 1.80
C ALA A 183 6.87 18.20 0.57
N VAL A 184 6.72 17.14 -0.23
CA VAL A 184 7.50 16.94 -1.48
C VAL A 184 7.08 17.90 -2.59
N THR A 185 5.77 18.11 -2.74
CA THR A 185 5.21 18.89 -3.86
C THR A 185 5.11 20.39 -3.57
N GLY A 186 5.13 20.78 -2.29
CA GLY A 186 4.84 22.14 -1.84
C GLY A 186 3.35 22.49 -1.89
N ASP A 187 2.48 21.53 -2.22
CA ASP A 187 1.03 21.69 -2.21
C ASP A 187 0.52 21.56 -0.77
N VAL A 188 0.48 22.69 -0.07
CA VAL A 188 0.12 22.77 1.36
C VAL A 188 -1.24 23.44 1.59
N ASP A 189 -1.93 23.81 0.51
CA ASP A 189 -3.24 24.48 0.55
C ASP A 189 -4.37 23.42 0.52
N TYR A 190 -4.59 22.75 1.66
CA TYR A 190 -5.70 21.81 1.89
C TYR A 190 -6.59 22.24 3.07
#